data_AF-A0A9E0GF78-F1
#
_entry.id   AF-A0A9E0GF78-F1
#
_cell.length_a   1.000
_cell.length_b   1.000
_cell.length_c   1.000
_cell.angle_alpha   90.00
_cell.angle_beta   90.00
_cell.angle_gamma   90.00
#
_symmetry.space_group_name_H-M   'P 1'
#
loop_
_entity.id
_entity.type
_entity.pdbx_description
1 polymer ?
#
loop_
_entity_poly.entity_id
_entity_poly.type
_entity_poly.pdbx_seq_one_letter_code
_entity_poly.pdbx_strand_id
1 'polypeptide(L)'
;MELEKLFGLPAHPLLVHIPVVLVPLAAIIAIVFAFKPAWLDRFGWGLVALSGVGALGAILAAGSGEGLEGLQNQAETAAREDHFELGETARTVAIIFFVVVLAVVVLRYLAGKRAAGGAEPTGVWAFIGSKAGAIGIAVVLVLSASAATYTISKAGHQGAKISWEEEGK
;
A
#
# COMPACT_ATOMS: atom_id res chain seq x y z
N MET A 1 7.24 14.84 -12.84
CA MET A 1 6.53 14.37 -14.06
C MET A 1 5.08 14.66 -13.79
N GLU A 2 4.57 15.78 -14.28
CA GLU A 2 3.16 16.14 -14.16
C GLU A 2 2.36 15.21 -15.09
N LEU A 3 1.71 14.20 -14.53
CA LEU A 3 0.83 13.30 -15.28
C LEU A 3 -0.55 13.94 -15.38
N GLU A 4 -0.73 14.86 -16.32
CA GLU A 4 -1.97 15.65 -16.42
C GLU A 4 -3.13 14.88 -17.09
N LYS A 5 -2.86 14.14 -18.17
CA LYS A 5 -3.89 13.46 -18.97
C LYS A 5 -3.50 12.05 -19.40
N LEU A 6 -4.49 11.16 -19.43
CA LEU A 6 -4.42 9.80 -19.98
C LEU A 6 -5.64 9.58 -20.87
N PHE A 7 -5.40 9.13 -22.11
CA PHE A 7 -6.47 8.89 -23.11
C PHE A 7 -7.39 10.10 -23.35
N GLY A 8 -6.86 11.32 -23.20
CA GLY A 8 -7.62 12.57 -23.35
C GLY A 8 -8.46 12.98 -22.12
N LEU A 9 -8.46 12.18 -21.06
CA LEU A 9 -9.14 12.45 -19.79
C LEU A 9 -8.13 12.83 -18.70
N PRO A 10 -8.54 13.52 -17.62
CA PRO A 10 -7.67 13.77 -16.49
C PRO A 10 -7.12 12.46 -15.92
N ALA A 11 -5.81 12.40 -15.69
CA ALA A 11 -5.15 11.16 -15.31
C ALA A 11 -5.53 10.70 -13.90
N HIS A 12 -5.73 11.64 -12.97
CA HIS A 12 -5.92 11.33 -11.55
C HIS A 12 -7.12 10.39 -11.29
N PRO A 13 -8.36 10.65 -11.76
CA PRO A 13 -9.49 9.74 -11.56
C PRO A 13 -9.25 8.33 -12.12
N LEU A 14 -8.45 8.18 -13.19
CA LEU A 14 -8.13 6.87 -13.74
C LEU A 14 -7.10 6.15 -12.87
N LEU A 15 -6.06 6.86 -12.43
CA LEU A 15 -4.94 6.29 -11.69
C LEU A 15 -5.31 5.90 -10.26
N VAL A 16 -6.24 6.60 -9.61
CA VAL A 16 -6.68 6.28 -8.23
C VAL A 16 -7.34 4.90 -8.09
N HIS A 17 -7.88 4.32 -9.17
CA HIS A 17 -8.48 2.98 -9.13
C HIS A 17 -7.44 1.91 -8.78
N ILE A 18 -6.18 2.10 -9.19
CA ILE A 18 -5.10 1.15 -8.92
C ILE A 18 -4.87 1.01 -7.41
N PRO A 19 -4.47 2.05 -6.66
CA PRO A 19 -4.22 1.92 -5.23
C PRO A 19 -5.51 1.64 -4.43
N VAL A 20 -6.66 2.20 -4.82
CA VAL A 20 -7.94 2.00 -4.11
C VAL A 20 -8.40 0.55 -4.15
N VAL A 21 -8.09 -0.20 -5.21
CA VAL A 21 -8.43 -1.63 -5.30
C VAL A 21 -7.30 -2.51 -4.76
N LEU A 22 -6.06 -2.28 -5.22
CA LEU A 22 -4.97 -3.22 -4.96
C LEU A 22 -4.42 -3.13 -3.54
N VAL A 23 -4.37 -1.96 -2.92
CA VAL A 23 -3.84 -1.82 -1.55
C VAL A 23 -4.77 -2.52 -0.54
N PRO A 24 -6.10 -2.30 -0.52
CA PRO A 24 -6.99 -3.05 0.37
C PRO A 24 -7.00 -4.56 0.09
N LEU A 25 -6.95 -4.98 -1.18
CA LEU A 25 -6.86 -6.39 -1.54
C LEU A 25 -5.57 -7.03 -0.99
N ALA A 26 -4.43 -6.38 -1.19
CA ALA A 26 -3.15 -6.84 -0.65
C ALA A 26 -3.15 -6.85 0.88
N ALA A 27 -3.77 -5.86 1.52
CA ALA A 27 -3.92 -5.81 2.98
C ALA A 27 -4.71 -7.01 3.53
N ILE A 28 -5.85 -7.36 2.92
CA ILE A 28 -6.64 -8.53 3.29
C ILE A 28 -5.82 -9.82 3.14
N ILE A 29 -5.14 -9.99 2.00
CA ILE A 29 -4.29 -11.15 1.74
C ILE A 29 -3.15 -11.22 2.77
N ALA A 30 -2.50 -10.10 3.07
CA ALA A 30 -1.43 -10.03 4.08
C ALA A 30 -1.92 -10.44 5.47
N ILE A 31 -3.11 -10.00 5.88
CA ILE A 31 -3.74 -10.40 7.14
C ILE A 31 -4.04 -11.90 7.14
N VAL A 32 -4.60 -12.46 6.07
CA VAL A 32 -4.83 -13.92 5.97
C VAL A 32 -3.51 -14.68 6.07
N PHE A 33 -2.47 -14.22 5.38
CA PHE A 33 -1.14 -14.84 5.38
C PHE A 33 -0.43 -14.72 6.74
N ALA A 34 -0.69 -13.66 7.50
CA ALA A 34 -0.19 -13.50 8.87
C ALA A 34 -0.64 -14.65 9.79
N PHE A 35 -1.87 -15.16 9.61
CA PHE A 35 -2.39 -16.30 10.37
C PHE A 35 -2.20 -17.66 9.67
N LYS A 36 -1.72 -17.68 8.42
CA LYS A 36 -1.42 -18.88 7.64
C LYS A 36 0.01 -18.80 7.07
N PRO A 37 1.06 -18.99 7.89
CA PRO A 37 2.45 -18.85 7.44
C PRO A 37 2.83 -19.73 6.24
N ALA A 38 2.23 -20.92 6.13
CA ALA A 38 2.44 -21.79 4.98
C ALA A 38 1.98 -21.17 3.64
N TRP A 39 0.92 -20.35 3.68
CA TRP A 39 0.45 -19.62 2.49
C TRP A 39 1.38 -18.44 2.18
N LEU A 40 1.88 -17.76 3.22
CA LEU A 40 2.90 -16.72 3.06
C LEU A 40 4.17 -17.26 2.39
N ASP A 41 4.64 -18.43 2.79
CA ASP A 41 5.81 -19.08 2.17
C ASP A 41 5.56 -19.46 0.72
N ARG A 42 4.36 -19.92 0.40
CA ARG A 42 4.03 -20.42 -0.94
C ARG A 42 3.70 -19.32 -1.93
N PHE A 43 2.96 -18.31 -1.49
CA PHE A 43 2.34 -17.29 -2.33
C PHE A 43 2.84 -15.86 -2.03
N GLY A 44 3.79 -15.69 -1.11
CA GLY A 44 4.29 -14.38 -0.66
C GLY A 44 4.77 -13.48 -1.79
N TRP A 45 5.42 -14.04 -2.82
CA TRP A 45 5.84 -13.24 -3.99
C TRP A 45 4.68 -12.65 -4.80
N GLY A 46 3.52 -13.31 -4.83
CA GLY A 46 2.30 -12.74 -5.41
C GLY A 46 1.78 -11.56 -4.60
N LEU A 47 1.84 -11.66 -3.27
CA LEU A 47 1.51 -10.55 -2.37
C LEU A 47 2.49 -9.37 -2.53
N VAL A 48 3.79 -9.63 -2.70
CA VAL A 48 4.80 -8.59 -3.01
C VAL A 48 4.48 -7.86 -4.31
N ALA A 49 4.16 -8.61 -5.38
CA ALA A 49 3.79 -8.00 -6.65
C ALA A 49 2.53 -7.14 -6.51
N LEU A 50 1.50 -7.65 -5.83
CA LEU A 50 0.24 -6.94 -5.64
C LEU A 50 0.41 -5.64 -4.83
N SER A 51 1.10 -5.71 -3.68
CA SER A 51 1.36 -4.52 -2.86
C SER A 51 2.31 -3.55 -3.55
N GLY A 52 3.27 -4.05 -4.35
CA GLY A 52 4.17 -3.24 -5.15
C GLY A 52 3.44 -2.45 -6.24
N VAL A 53 2.55 -3.09 -7.00
CA VAL A 53 1.71 -2.41 -8.00
C VAL A 53 0.75 -1.43 -7.31
N GLY A 54 0.20 -1.78 -6.15
CA GLY A 54 -0.60 -0.85 -5.34
C GLY A 54 0.17 0.40 -4.92
N ALA A 55 1.41 0.24 -4.42
CA ALA A 55 2.27 1.35 -4.03
C ALA A 55 2.68 2.22 -5.23
N LEU A 56 3.02 1.61 -6.37
CA LEU A 56 3.27 2.34 -7.62
C LEU A 56 2.04 3.13 -8.07
N GLY A 57 0.86 2.51 -7.99
CA GLY A 57 -0.42 3.19 -8.25
C GLY A 57 -0.64 4.39 -7.35
N ALA A 58 -0.28 4.29 -6.06
CA ALA A 58 -0.41 5.40 -5.12
C ALA A 58 0.55 6.57 -5.44
N ILE A 59 1.78 6.26 -5.89
CA ILE A 59 2.73 7.29 -6.37
C ILE A 59 2.18 8.01 -7.60
N LEU A 60 1.66 7.25 -8.57
CA LEU A 60 1.09 7.81 -9.80
C LEU A 60 -0.18 8.62 -9.53
N ALA A 61 -1.02 8.16 -8.59
CA ALA A 61 -2.23 8.86 -8.19
C ALA A 61 -1.89 10.21 -7.51
N ALA A 62 -0.96 10.23 -6.55
CA ALA A 62 -0.52 11.46 -5.91
C ALA A 62 0.06 12.47 -6.92
N GLY A 63 1.01 12.02 -7.76
CA GLY A 63 1.65 12.90 -8.75
C GLY A 63 0.77 13.32 -9.93
N SER A 64 -0.39 12.68 -10.15
CA SER A 64 -1.39 13.16 -11.12
C SER A 64 -2.43 14.08 -10.51
N GLY A 65 -2.56 14.10 -9.17
CA GLY A 65 -3.43 15.03 -8.46
C GLY A 65 -2.94 16.47 -8.59
N GLU A 66 -1.64 16.68 -8.47
CA GLU A 66 -0.99 18.00 -8.62
C GLU A 66 -1.29 18.60 -10.01
N GLY A 67 -1.12 17.79 -11.06
CA GLY A 67 -1.45 18.21 -12.44
C GLY A 67 -2.94 18.45 -12.70
N LEU A 68 -3.84 17.88 -11.88
CA LEU A 68 -5.29 18.11 -11.99
C LEU A 68 -5.65 19.54 -11.56
N GLU A 69 -5.06 20.04 -10.48
CA GLU A 69 -5.31 21.41 -9.99
C GLU A 69 -4.92 22.45 -11.04
N GLY A 70 -3.75 22.27 -11.65
CA GLY A 70 -3.28 23.14 -12.73
C GLY A 70 -4.23 23.16 -13.94
N LEU A 71 -4.87 22.04 -14.26
CA LEU A 71 -5.86 21.95 -15.34
C LEU A 71 -7.21 22.58 -14.99
N GLN A 72 -7.63 22.49 -13.73
CA GLN A 72 -8.96 22.92 -13.30
C GLN A 72 -9.04 24.42 -12.97
N ASN A 73 -7.92 25.13 -12.76
CA ASN A 73 -7.89 26.56 -12.39
C ASN A 73 -8.86 26.91 -11.24
N GLN A 74 -9.13 25.95 -10.36
CA GLN A 74 -10.05 26.15 -9.25
C GLN A 74 -9.29 26.75 -8.07
N ALA A 75 -9.94 27.60 -7.29
CA ALA A 75 -9.34 28.22 -6.12
C ALA A 75 -8.91 27.15 -5.10
N GLU A 76 -7.68 27.23 -4.58
CA GLU A 76 -7.27 26.43 -3.41
C GLU A 76 -8.27 26.64 -2.27
N THR A 77 -8.67 25.53 -1.65
CA THR A 77 -9.52 25.53 -0.46
C THR A 77 -8.89 24.63 0.58
N ALA A 78 -9.15 24.89 1.87
CA ALA A 78 -8.68 24.04 2.96
C ALA A 78 -9.09 22.57 2.78
N ALA A 79 -10.26 22.30 2.19
CA ALA A 79 -10.71 20.94 1.91
C ALA A 79 -9.85 20.22 0.87
N ARG A 80 -9.38 20.94 -0.17
CA ARG A 80 -8.47 20.36 -1.17
C ARG A 80 -7.08 20.14 -0.59
N GLU A 81 -6.53 21.13 0.11
CA GLU A 81 -5.25 20.99 0.81
C GLU A 81 -5.24 19.77 1.74
N ASP A 82 -6.29 19.60 2.55
CA ASP A 82 -6.49 18.41 3.40
C ASP A 82 -6.50 17.10 2.59
N HIS A 83 -7.12 17.08 1.41
CA HIS A 83 -7.15 15.91 0.54
C HIS A 83 -5.76 15.59 -0.05
N PHE A 84 -4.99 16.61 -0.43
CA PHE A 84 -3.61 16.45 -0.90
C PHE A 84 -2.71 15.87 0.18
N GLU A 85 -2.76 16.42 1.39
CA GLU A 85 -1.99 15.89 2.53
C GLU A 85 -2.34 14.43 2.84
N LEU A 86 -3.64 14.09 2.79
CA LEU A 86 -4.09 12.71 2.96
C LEU A 86 -3.66 11.81 1.81
N GLY A 87 -3.62 12.31 0.57
CA GLY A 87 -3.11 11.60 -0.60
C GLY A 87 -1.63 11.26 -0.47
N GLU A 88 -0.81 12.22 -0.04
CA GLU A 88 0.63 12.02 0.17
C GLU A 88 0.90 11.07 1.37
N THR A 89 0.09 11.18 2.42
CA THR A 89 0.10 10.24 3.54
C THR A 89 -0.26 8.83 3.06
N ALA A 90 -1.30 8.68 2.25
CA ALA A 90 -1.73 7.39 1.72
C ALA A 90 -0.65 6.75 0.82
N ARG A 91 -0.03 7.55 -0.06
CA ARG A 91 1.15 7.13 -0.85
C ARG A 91 2.28 6.63 0.04
N THR A 92 2.68 7.43 1.02
CA THR A 92 3.79 7.08 1.92
C THR A 92 3.52 5.78 2.67
N VAL A 93 2.31 5.62 3.23
CA VAL A 93 1.94 4.40 3.97
C VAL A 93 1.82 3.19 3.04
N ALA A 94 1.34 3.35 1.80
CA ALA A 94 1.31 2.27 0.81
C ALA A 94 2.73 1.78 0.46
N ILE A 95 3.71 2.69 0.31
CA ILE A 95 5.12 2.34 0.10
C ILE A 95 5.68 1.59 1.31
N ILE A 96 5.43 2.09 2.53
CA ILE A 96 5.86 1.42 3.76
C ILE A 96 5.28 0.00 3.84
N PHE A 97 3.98 -0.16 3.55
CA PHE A 97 3.33 -1.46 3.53
C PHE A 97 3.99 -2.41 2.51
N PHE A 98 4.26 -1.95 1.28
CA PHE A 98 5.01 -2.73 0.29
C PHE A 98 6.39 -3.16 0.81
N VAL A 99 7.17 -2.23 1.38
CA VAL A 99 8.50 -2.52 1.91
C VAL A 99 8.44 -3.54 3.04
N VAL A 100 7.46 -3.44 3.94
CA VAL A 100 7.22 -4.40 5.01
C VAL A 100 6.92 -5.79 4.45
N VAL A 101 6.00 -5.89 3.49
CA VAL A 101 5.64 -7.15 2.83
C VAL A 101 6.87 -7.77 2.13
N LEU A 102 7.63 -6.96 1.37
CA LEU A 102 8.83 -7.39 0.69
C LEU A 102 9.87 -7.93 1.69
N ALA A 103 10.14 -7.18 2.77
CA ALA A 103 11.10 -7.58 3.79
C ALA A 103 10.69 -8.90 4.45
N VAL A 104 9.42 -9.06 4.83
CA VAL A 104 8.91 -10.31 5.42
C VAL A 104 9.07 -11.49 4.47
N VAL A 105 8.69 -11.34 3.21
CA VAL A 105 8.76 -12.43 2.21
C VAL A 105 10.21 -12.81 1.91
N VAL A 106 11.10 -11.82 1.75
CA VAL A 106 12.54 -12.06 1.53
C VAL A 106 13.16 -12.75 2.74
N LEU A 107 12.90 -12.28 3.96
CA LEU A 107 13.44 -12.88 5.17
C LEU A 107 12.98 -14.33 5.34
N ARG A 108 11.70 -14.61 5.10
CA ARG A 108 11.17 -15.99 5.17
C ARG A 108 11.74 -16.89 4.09
N TYR A 109 11.86 -16.39 2.86
CA TYR A 109 12.49 -17.13 1.76
C TYR A 109 13.95 -17.49 2.08
N LEU A 110 14.73 -16.53 2.61
CA LEU A 110 16.11 -16.76 3.01
C LEU A 110 16.24 -17.71 4.20
N ALA A 111 15.33 -17.63 5.18
CA ALA A 111 15.29 -18.56 6.31
C ALA A 111 15.00 -19.99 5.84
N GLY A 112 14.04 -20.17 4.92
CA GLY A 112 13.73 -21.47 4.32
C GLY A 112 14.90 -22.07 3.55
N LYS A 113 15.61 -21.25 2.75
CA LYS A 113 16.83 -21.69 2.04
C LYS A 113 17.94 -22.14 2.99
N ARG A 114 18.14 -21.43 4.10
CA ARG A 114 19.14 -21.80 5.11
C ARG A 114 18.82 -23.12 5.80
N ALA A 115 17.56 -23.31 6.20
CA ALA A 115 17.10 -24.55 6.81
C ALA A 115 17.28 -25.75 5.85
N ALA A 116 16.93 -25.59 4.57
CA ALA A 116 17.14 -26.63 3.55
C ALA A 116 18.61 -26.95 3.30
N GLY A 117 19.52 -26.00 3.52
CA GLY A 117 20.97 -26.18 3.43
C GLY A 117 21.63 -26.80 4.67
N GLY A 118 20.84 -27.20 5.68
CA GLY A 118 21.35 -27.82 6.91
C GLY A 118 22.04 -26.85 7.88
N ALA A 119 21.86 -25.54 7.70
CA ALA A 119 22.43 -24.56 8.63
C ALA A 119 21.63 -24.52 9.94
N GLU A 120 22.31 -24.69 11.07
CA GLU A 120 21.73 -24.49 12.40
C GLU A 120 21.22 -23.04 12.55
N PRO A 121 19.92 -22.82 12.85
CA PRO A 121 19.38 -21.49 13.01
C PRO A 121 19.99 -20.80 14.24
N THR A 122 20.71 -19.70 14.02
CA THR A 122 21.26 -18.87 15.10
C THR A 122 20.85 -17.40 14.94
N GLY A 123 20.81 -16.67 16.06
CA GLY A 123 20.47 -15.24 16.10
C GLY A 123 19.12 -14.91 15.47
N VAL A 124 19.11 -13.95 14.53
CA VAL A 124 17.89 -13.49 13.84
C VAL A 124 17.16 -14.62 13.09
N TRP A 125 17.88 -15.62 12.58
CA TRP A 125 17.28 -16.74 11.85
C TRP A 125 16.53 -17.70 12.79
N ALA A 126 17.06 -17.92 14.00
CA ALA A 126 16.36 -18.67 15.04
C ALA A 126 15.08 -17.93 15.47
N PHE A 127 15.15 -16.60 15.60
CA PHE A 127 13.99 -15.78 15.94
C PHE A 127 12.90 -15.87 14.86
N ILE A 128 13.24 -15.69 13.57
CA ILE A 128 12.29 -15.79 12.45
C ILE A 128 11.58 -17.15 12.39
N GLY A 129 12.30 -18.24 12.69
CA GLY A 129 11.74 -19.59 12.75
C GLY A 129 10.91 -19.88 14.01
N SER A 130 10.96 -19.04 15.02
CA SER A 130 10.29 -19.24 16.31
C SER A 130 8.82 -18.80 16.31
N LYS A 131 8.05 -19.25 17.31
CA LYS A 131 6.68 -18.76 17.56
C LYS A 131 6.65 -17.24 17.82
N ALA A 132 7.63 -16.70 18.54
CA ALA A 132 7.71 -15.27 18.81
C ALA A 132 7.95 -14.45 17.53
N GLY A 133 8.82 -14.94 16.63
CA GLY A 133 9.03 -14.33 15.32
C GLY A 133 7.79 -14.39 14.44
N ALA A 134 7.05 -15.51 14.45
CA ALA A 134 5.78 -15.62 13.75
C ALA A 134 4.74 -14.61 14.24
N ILE A 135 4.62 -14.42 15.57
CA ILE A 135 3.74 -13.40 16.16
C ILE A 135 4.20 -11.99 15.76
N GLY A 136 5.50 -11.70 15.84
CA GLY A 136 6.05 -10.39 15.45
C GLY A 136 5.76 -10.06 13.98
N ILE A 137 5.97 -11.02 13.07
CA ILE A 137 5.63 -10.88 11.66
C ILE A 137 4.13 -10.62 11.48
N ALA A 138 3.28 -11.37 12.18
CA ALA A 138 1.84 -11.20 12.09
C ALA A 138 1.41 -9.80 12.54
N VAL A 139 1.92 -9.31 13.67
CA VAL A 139 1.63 -7.97 14.19
C VAL A 139 2.05 -6.90 13.17
N VAL A 140 3.26 -6.99 12.63
CA VAL A 140 3.78 -6.01 11.66
C VAL A 140 2.95 -6.00 10.37
N LEU A 141 2.58 -7.18 9.84
CA LEU A 141 1.72 -7.27 8.66
C LEU A 141 0.33 -6.70 8.93
N VAL A 142 -0.30 -7.04 10.04
CA VAL A 142 -1.65 -6.56 10.39
C VAL A 142 -1.66 -5.04 10.57
N LEU A 143 -0.69 -4.49 11.30
CA LEU A 143 -0.62 -3.04 11.54
C LEU A 143 -0.37 -2.26 10.25
N SER A 144 0.61 -2.68 9.44
CA SER A 144 0.93 -2.00 8.18
C SER A 144 -0.21 -2.11 7.16
N ALA A 145 -0.84 -3.28 7.04
CA ALA A 145 -2.01 -3.50 6.19
C ALA A 145 -3.21 -2.63 6.61
N SER A 146 -3.48 -2.55 7.91
CA SER A 146 -4.58 -1.74 8.45
C SER A 146 -4.32 -0.25 8.24
N ALA A 147 -3.09 0.22 8.50
CA ALA A 147 -2.71 1.59 8.26
C ALA A 147 -2.86 1.98 6.79
N ALA A 148 -2.37 1.15 5.86
CA ALA A 148 -2.46 1.41 4.43
C ALA A 148 -3.92 1.44 3.92
N THR A 149 -4.76 0.52 4.41
CA THR A 149 -6.19 0.50 4.06
C THR A 149 -6.90 1.74 4.61
N TYR A 150 -6.61 2.13 5.86
CA TYR A 150 -7.20 3.29 6.50
C TYR A 150 -6.86 4.60 5.77
N THR A 151 -5.59 4.84 5.45
CA THR A 151 -5.17 6.09 4.80
C THR A 151 -5.71 6.21 3.38
N ILE A 152 -5.70 5.13 2.59
CA ILE A 152 -6.33 5.08 1.25
C ILE A 152 -7.83 5.39 1.34
N SER A 153 -8.52 4.76 2.28
CA SER A 153 -9.97 4.98 2.47
C SER A 153 -10.27 6.40 2.90
N LYS A 154 -9.45 6.98 3.77
CA LYS A 154 -9.62 8.35 4.26
C LYS A 154 -9.38 9.38 3.16
N ALA A 155 -8.33 9.20 2.34
CA ALA A 155 -8.07 10.05 1.19
C ALA A 155 -9.24 9.99 0.19
N GLY A 156 -9.71 8.78 -0.15
CA GLY A 156 -10.83 8.58 -1.06
C GLY A 156 -12.15 9.20 -0.55
N HIS A 157 -12.45 9.06 0.74
CA HIS A 157 -13.64 9.67 1.36
C HIS A 157 -13.62 11.19 1.29
N GLN A 158 -12.46 11.82 1.51
CA GLN A 158 -12.34 13.28 1.36
C GLN A 158 -12.48 13.72 -0.11
N GLY A 159 -11.89 12.99 -1.05
CA GLY A 159 -12.06 13.29 -2.48
C GLY A 159 -13.53 13.22 -2.93
N ALA A 160 -14.28 12.23 -2.41
CA ALA A 160 -15.72 12.11 -2.66
C ALA A 160 -16.51 13.28 -2.08
N LYS A 161 -16.17 13.75 -0.87
CA LYS A 161 -16.81 14.92 -0.25
C LYS A 161 -16.61 16.19 -1.06
N ILE A 162 -15.39 16.48 -1.50
CA ILE A 162 -15.08 17.67 -2.32
C ILE A 162 -15.92 17.65 -3.59
N SER A 163 -15.95 16.51 -4.29
CA SER A 163 -16.70 16.36 -5.54
C SER A 163 -18.21 16.57 -5.34
N TRP A 164 -18.78 16.04 -4.25
CA TRP A 164 -20.21 16.12 -3.97
C TRP A 164 -20.66 17.48 -3.41
N GLU A 165 -19.85 18.12 -2.58
CA GLU A 165 -20.17 19.44 -2.01
C GLU A 165 -20.00 20.59 -3.02
N GLU A 166 -19.19 20.38 -4.07
CA GLU A 166 -19.09 21.31 -5.21
C GLU A 166 -20.27 21.19 -6.18
N GLU A 167 -20.80 19.98 -6.42
CA GLU A 167 -22.00 19.77 -7.27
C GLU A 167 -23.29 20.34 -6.63
N GLY A 168 -23.31 20.53 -5.31
CA GLY A 168 -24.45 21.10 -4.59
C GLY A 168 -24.51 22.63 -4.56
N LYS A 169 -23.56 23.34 -5.18
CA LYS A 169 -23.49 24.80 -5.26
C LYS A 169 -23.78 25.29 -6.68
#